data_AF-A0A936WI24-F1
#
_entry.id   AF-A0A936WI24-F1
#
_cell.length_a   1.000
_cell.length_b   1.000
_cell.length_c   1.000
_cell.angle_alpha   90.00
_cell.angle_beta   90.00
_cell.angle_gamma   90.00
#
_symmetry.space_group_name_H-M   'P 1'
#
loop_
_entity.id
_entity.type
_entity.pdbx_description
1 polymer ?
#
loop_
_entity_poly.entity_id
_entity_poly.type
_entity_poly.pdbx_seq_one_letter_code
_entity_poly.pdbx_strand_id
1 'polypeptide(L)'
;MHPRVIQVKAEDEFKLRLTFKKGPDRLFDMKPYLSIGVFRELSDLVKFKAVRVHLGSIQWPTGQDLCPDTLFEESHPIAKRKRRFKKAA
;
A
#
# COMPACT_ATOMS: atom_id res chain seq x y z
N MET A 1 17.05 5.52 -7.64
CA MET A 1 16.26 4.29 -7.46
C MET A 1 15.74 4.26 -6.03
N HIS A 2 14.42 4.30 -5.87
CA HIS A 2 13.80 4.18 -4.55
C HIS A 2 13.94 2.76 -3.98
N PRO A 3 13.84 2.59 -2.65
CA PRO A 3 13.84 1.26 -2.04
C PRO A 3 12.67 0.42 -2.56
N ARG A 4 12.84 -0.90 -2.56
CA ARG A 4 11.79 -1.85 -3.00
C ARG A 4 10.78 -2.12 -1.90
N VAL A 5 9.53 -2.33 -2.28
CA VAL A 5 8.44 -2.74 -1.37
C VAL A 5 8.67 -4.20 -0.99
N ILE A 6 8.63 -4.49 0.32
CA ILE A 6 8.76 -5.84 0.87
C ILE A 6 7.48 -6.31 1.56
N GLN A 7 6.59 -5.39 1.92
CA GLN A 7 5.28 -5.71 2.48
C GLN A 7 4.27 -4.64 2.08
N VAL A 8 3.03 -5.07 1.84
CA VAL A 8 1.88 -4.19 1.66
C VAL A 8 0.73 -4.68 2.52
N LYS A 9 -0.01 -3.74 3.11
CA LYS A 9 -1.28 -4.01 3.77
C LYS A 9 -2.31 -2.99 3.31
N ALA A 10 -3.41 -3.47 2.75
CA ALA A 10 -4.59 -2.65 2.53
C ALA A 10 -5.24 -2.30 3.88
N GLU A 11 -5.37 -1.00 4.13
CA GLU A 11 -6.11 -0.44 5.27
C GLU A 11 -7.44 0.11 4.75
N ASP A 12 -8.27 0.62 5.66
CA ASP A 12 -9.55 1.24 5.29
C ASP A 12 -9.34 2.54 4.48
N GLU A 13 -10.42 3.04 3.89
CA GLU A 13 -10.42 4.23 3.03
C GLU A 13 -9.47 4.15 1.81
N PHE A 14 -9.22 2.96 1.26
CA PHE A 14 -8.34 2.77 0.10
C PHE A 14 -6.89 3.22 0.34
N LYS A 15 -6.41 3.08 1.57
CA LYS A 15 -5.02 3.38 1.92
C LYS A 15 -4.18 2.12 1.91
N LEU A 16 -2.93 2.23 1.48
CA LEU A 16 -1.94 1.16 1.52
C LEU A 16 -0.86 1.52 2.52
N ARG A 17 -0.64 0.65 3.50
CA ARG A 17 0.55 0.67 4.33
C ARG A 17 1.65 -0.11 3.61
N LEU A 18 2.73 0.57 3.29
CA LEU A 18 3.87 0.04 2.56
C LEU A 18 5.07 -0.06 3.50
N THR A 19 5.71 -1.22 3.53
CA THR A 19 7.03 -1.38 4.14
C THR A 19 8.05 -1.54 3.02
N PHE A 20 9.02 -0.63 3.03
CA PHE A 20 10.15 -0.65 2.11
C PHE A 20 11.33 -1.39 2.74
N LYS A 21 12.24 -1.92 1.92
CA LYS A 21 13.44 -2.65 2.38
C LYS A 21 14.28 -1.87 3.40
N LYS A 22 14.23 -0.53 3.34
CA LYS A 22 14.89 0.38 4.28
C LYS A 22 13.96 1.55 4.60
N GLY A 23 14.03 2.03 5.84
CA GLY A 23 13.28 3.20 6.30
C GLY A 23 11.99 2.86 7.05
N PRO A 24 11.22 3.88 7.45
CA PRO A 24 9.93 3.69 8.10
C PRO A 24 8.87 3.17 7.11
N ASP A 25 7.81 2.59 7.66
CA ASP A 25 6.59 2.32 6.89
C ASP A 25 6.01 3.63 6.34
N ARG A 26 5.36 3.56 5.19
CA ARG A 26 4.72 4.71 4.53
C ARG A 26 3.25 4.42 4.24
N LEU A 27 2.43 5.46 4.22
CA LEU A 27 1.01 5.39 3.86
C LEU A 27 0.81 6.01 2.49
N PHE A 28 0.23 5.25 1.58
CA PHE A 28 -0.12 5.69 0.23
C PHE A 28 -1.64 5.75 0.10
N ASP A 29 -2.17 6.84 -0.45
CA ASP A 29 -3.61 7.01 -0.68
C ASP A 29 -3.95 6.67 -2.14
N MET A 30 -4.77 5.63 -2.35
CA MET A 30 -5.19 5.22 -3.69
C MET A 30 -6.39 6.02 -4.21
N LYS A 31 -7.09 6.81 -3.38
CA LYS A 31 -8.30 7.54 -3.80
C LYS A 31 -8.11 8.39 -5.07
N PRO A 32 -7.00 9.13 -5.27
CA PRO A 32 -6.79 9.90 -6.50
C PRO A 32 -6.71 9.02 -7.76
N TYR A 33 -6.31 7.76 -7.61
CA TYR A 33 -6.12 6.81 -8.70
C TYR A 33 -7.40 6.02 -9.03
N LEU A 34 -8.35 5.90 -8.10
CA LEU A 34 -9.57 5.11 -8.29
C LEU A 34 -10.47 5.63 -9.43
N SER A 35 -10.29 6.85 -9.91
CA SER A 35 -11.03 7.39 -11.07
C SER A 35 -10.30 7.18 -12.40
N ILE A 36 -9.07 6.65 -12.39
CA ILE A 36 -8.17 6.60 -13.53
C ILE A 36 -8.17 5.21 -14.16
N GLY A 37 -8.64 5.12 -15.42
CA GLY A 37 -8.47 3.96 -16.28
C GLY A 37 -8.69 2.61 -15.60
N VAL A 38 -7.65 1.76 -15.61
CA VAL A 38 -7.67 0.39 -15.08
C VAL A 38 -7.82 0.30 -13.56
N PHE A 39 -7.57 1.38 -12.82
CA PHE A 39 -7.68 1.39 -11.36
C PHE A 39 -9.13 1.60 -10.88
N ARG A 40 -10.07 1.93 -11.77
CA ARG A 40 -11.49 2.09 -11.43
C ARG A 40 -12.09 0.87 -10.77
N GLU A 41 -11.68 -0.32 -11.20
CA GLU A 41 -12.13 -1.58 -10.60
C GLU A 41 -11.72 -1.73 -9.13
N LEU A 42 -10.66 -1.05 -8.70
CA LEU A 42 -10.21 -1.07 -7.30
C LEU A 42 -11.09 -0.20 -6.39
N SER A 43 -12.11 0.46 -6.92
CA SER A 43 -13.17 1.07 -6.10
C SER A 43 -13.99 0.01 -5.36
N ASP A 44 -13.96 -1.24 -5.84
CA ASP A 44 -14.41 -2.39 -5.07
C ASP A 44 -13.37 -2.73 -4.00
N LEU A 45 -13.79 -2.60 -2.73
CA LEU A 45 -12.92 -2.82 -1.58
C LEU A 45 -12.37 -4.26 -1.51
N VAL A 46 -13.12 -5.26 -2.00
CA VAL A 46 -12.67 -6.66 -2.03
C VAL A 46 -11.52 -6.81 -3.04
N LYS A 47 -11.67 -6.24 -4.24
CA LYS A 47 -10.61 -6.22 -5.25
C LYS A 47 -9.39 -5.44 -4.73
N PHE A 48 -9.61 -4.27 -4.14
CA PHE A 48 -8.56 -3.45 -3.56
C PHE A 48 -7.74 -4.21 -2.51
N LYS A 49 -8.40 -4.92 -1.60
CA LYS A 49 -7.76 -5.66 -0.50
C LYS A 49 -6.93 -6.86 -0.96
N ALA A 50 -7.09 -7.30 -2.22
CA ALA A 50 -6.32 -8.39 -2.79
C ALA A 50 -4.92 -7.97 -3.29
N VAL A 51 -4.49 -6.73 -3.00
CA VAL A 51 -3.13 -6.24 -3.29
C VAL A 51 -2.05 -7.14 -2.68
N ARG A 52 -0.98 -7.37 -3.43
CA ARG A 52 0.17 -8.16 -3.00
C ARG A 52 1.49 -7.53 -3.43
N VAL A 53 2.58 -7.90 -2.78
CA VAL A 53 3.93 -7.54 -3.25
C VAL A 53 4.24 -8.36 -4.50
N HIS A 54 4.80 -7.71 -5.52
CA HIS A 54 5.25 -8.35 -6.76
C HIS A 54 6.49 -7.65 -7.30
N LEU A 55 7.57 -8.40 -7.56
CA LEU A 55 8.83 -7.90 -8.14
C LEU A 55 9.40 -6.63 -7.48
N GLY A 56 9.28 -6.51 -6.15
CA GLY A 56 9.75 -5.35 -5.39
C GLY A 56 8.86 -4.11 -5.50
N SER A 57 7.62 -4.28 -5.98
CA SER A 57 6.52 -3.32 -5.94
C SER A 57 5.22 -3.99 -5.49
N ILE A 58 4.05 -3.45 -5.87
CA ILE A 58 2.73 -4.04 -5.60
C ILE A 58 1.98 -4.34 -6.90
N GLN A 59 1.09 -5.33 -6.85
CA GLN A 59 0.20 -5.71 -7.93
C GLN A 59 -1.13 -6.23 -7.38
N TRP A 60 -2.22 -6.04 -8.13
CA TRP A 60 -3.53 -6.65 -7.92
C TRP A 60 -3.73 -7.91 -8.76
N PRO A 61 -4.65 -8.83 -8.39
CA PRO A 61 -4.87 -10.08 -9.15
C PRO A 61 -5.28 -9.86 -10.60
N THR A 62 -5.98 -8.76 -10.87
CA THR A 62 -6.42 -8.32 -12.20
C THR A 62 -5.31 -7.65 -13.03
N GLY A 63 -4.08 -7.62 -12.51
CA GLY A 63 -2.89 -7.21 -13.26
C GLY A 63 -2.45 -5.77 -13.06
N GLN A 64 -3.28 -4.90 -12.46
CA GLN A 64 -2.89 -3.53 -12.16
C GLN A 64 -1.70 -3.53 -11.21
N ASP A 65 -0.74 -2.65 -11.44
CA ASP A 65 0.43 -2.45 -10.61
C ASP A 65 0.71 -0.95 -10.44
N LEU A 66 1.58 -0.64 -9.48
CA LEU A 66 2.14 0.70 -9.34
C LEU A 66 3.64 0.60 -9.27
N CYS A 67 4.33 1.57 -9.89
CA CYS A 67 5.79 1.65 -9.85
C CYS A 67 6.26 1.94 -8.41
N PRO A 68 7.34 1.31 -7.92
CA PRO A 68 7.84 1.55 -6.57
C PRO A 68 8.34 2.98 -6.35
N ASP A 69 8.75 3.69 -7.41
CA ASP A 69 9.13 5.10 -7.33
C ASP A 69 7.89 5.96 -6.99
N THR A 70 6.78 5.81 -7.72
CA THR A 70 5.50 6.49 -7.41
C THR A 70 5.03 6.17 -5.99
N LEU A 71 5.10 4.89 -5.60
CA LEU A 71 4.73 4.48 -4.25
C LEU A 71 5.58 5.14 -3.18
N PHE A 72 6.85 5.44 -3.45
CA PHE A 72 7.73 6.10 -2.48
C PHE A 72 7.52 7.61 -2.45
N GLU A 73 7.46 8.25 -3.61
CA GLU A 73 7.34 9.70 -3.78
C GLU A 73 6.01 10.24 -3.24
N GLU A 74 4.90 9.57 -3.55
CA GLU A 74 3.54 10.03 -3.21
C GLU A 74 3.00 9.48 -1.89
N SER A 75 3.75 8.59 -1.22
CA SER A 75 3.40 8.14 0.13
C SER A 75 4.05 9.01 1.20
N HIS A 76 3.57 8.88 2.44
CA HIS A 76 4.08 9.67 3.57
C HIS A 76 4.57 8.75 4.70
N PRO A 77 5.72 9.03 5.35
CA PRO A 77 6.19 8.24 6.49
C PRO A 77 5.15 8.16 7.61
N ILE A 78 4.93 6.97 8.15
CA ILE A 78 4.05 6.76 9.30
C ILE A 78 4.92 6.64 10.55
N ALA A 79 4.60 7.41 11.59
CA ALA A 79 5.18 7.20 12.90
C ALA A 79 4.84 5.78 13.38
N LYS A 80 5.84 5.02 13.84
CA LYS A 80 5.60 3.68 14.40
C LYS A 80 4.62 3.80 15.57
N ARG A 81 3.39 3.31 15.38
CA ARG A 81 2.42 3.22 16.48
C ARG A 81 3.00 2.23 17.48
N LYS A 82 3.32 2.68 18.70
CA LYS A 82 3.67 1.77 19.81
C LYS A 82 2.52 0.77 19.94
N ARG A 83 2.77 -0.50 19.63
CA ARG A 83 1.77 -1.57 19.85
C ARG A 83 1.48 -1.58 21.36
N ARG A 84 0.31 -1.08 21.76
CA ARG A 84 -0.24 -1.36 23.09
C ARG A 84 -0.62 -2.83 23.08
N PHE A 85 0.18 -3.67 23.72
CA PHE A 85 -0.26 -5.01 24.08
C PHE A 85 -1.41 -4.84 25.08
N LYS A 86 -2.65 -5.12 24.67
CA LYS A 86 -3.70 -5.41 25.65
C LYS A 86 -3.34 -6.76 26.26
N LYS A 87 -2.86 -6.73 27.50
CA LYS A 87 -2.72 -7.92 28.35
C LYS A 87 -4.14 -8.47 28.52
N ALA A 88 -4.40 -9.67 28.00
CA ALA A 88 -5.64 -10.37 28.32
C ALA A 88 -5.58 -10.71 29.83
N ALA A 89 -6.63 -10.32 30.55
CA ALA A 89 -6.90 -10.74 31.91
C ALA A 89 -7.88 -11.90 31.85
#